data_AF-N1ZRG2-F1
#
_entry.id   AF-N1ZRG2-F1
#
_cell.length_a   1.000
_cell.length_b   1.000
_cell.length_c   1.000
_cell.angle_alpha   90.00
_cell.angle_beta   90.00
_cell.angle_gamma   90.00
#
_symmetry.space_group_name_H-M   'P 1'
#
loop_
_entity.id
_entity.type
_entity.pdbx_description
1 polymer ?
#
loop_
_entity_poly.entity_id
_entity_poly.type
_entity_poly.pdbx_seq_one_letter_code
_entity_poly.pdbx_strand_id
1 'polypeptide(L)' 'MFEYMTAQEAAEKWNVSLRWVQRLCKENRIEGAMNINRVWLIPIIAEKPIDRRKKKF' A
#
# COMPACT_ATOMS: atom_id res chain seq x y z
N MET A 1 -13.72 7.92 -12.12
CA MET A 1 -14.12 6.93 -11.10
C MET A 1 -12.89 6.68 -10.25
N PHE A 2 -12.98 6.77 -8.92
CA PHE A 2 -11.82 6.43 -8.08
C PHE A 2 -11.73 4.90 -8.01
N GLU A 3 -10.78 4.35 -8.74
CA GLU A 3 -10.52 2.91 -8.72
C GLU A 3 -9.59 2.57 -7.56
N TYR A 4 -9.99 1.56 -6.80
CA TYR A 4 -9.23 1.02 -5.67
C TYR A 4 -8.82 -0.40 -5.97
N MET A 5 -7.66 -0.78 -5.45
CA MET A 5 -7.17 -2.15 -5.38
C MET A 5 -7.02 -2.57 -3.91
N THR A 6 -7.12 -3.85 -3.65
CA THR A 6 -6.88 -4.45 -2.35
C THR A 6 -5.39 -4.39 -1.99
N ALA A 7 -5.07 -4.53 -0.71
CA ALA A 7 -3.67 -4.69 -0.29
C ALA A 7 -2.97 -5.91 -0.91
N GLN A 8 -3.71 -6.93 -1.34
CA GLN A 8 -3.15 -8.09 -2.04
C GLN A 8 -2.74 -7.74 -3.46
N GLU A 9 -3.62 -7.10 -4.23
CA GLU A 9 -3.30 -6.63 -5.58
C GLU A 9 -2.16 -5.60 -5.58
N ALA A 10 -2.14 -4.70 -4.60
CA ALA A 10 -1.01 -3.78 -4.43
C ALA A 10 0.31 -4.51 -4.10
N ALA A 11 0.25 -5.59 -3.32
CA ALA A 11 1.42 -6.40 -2.99
C ALA A 11 2.00 -7.10 -4.23
N GLU A 12 1.13 -7.64 -5.07
CA GLU A 12 1.48 -8.23 -6.37
C GLU A 12 2.06 -7.16 -7.31
N LYS A 13 1.36 -6.02 -7.48
CA LYS A 13 1.81 -4.88 -8.32
C LYS A 13 3.18 -4.35 -7.91
N TRP A 14 3.46 -4.24 -6.61
CA TRP A 14 4.71 -3.69 -6.10
C TRP A 14 5.81 -4.74 -5.88
N ASN A 15 5.50 -6.01 -6.15
CA ASN A 15 6.35 -7.17 -5.90
C ASN A 15 6.92 -7.16 -4.47
N VAL A 16 6.03 -7.11 -3.48
CA VAL A 16 6.32 -7.07 -2.04
C VAL A 16 5.35 -7.97 -1.30
N SER A 17 5.65 -8.29 -0.03
CA SER A 17 4.71 -9.10 0.76
C SER A 17 3.46 -8.30 1.16
N LEU A 18 2.31 -8.97 1.23
CA LEU A 18 1.05 -8.41 1.75
C LEU A 18 1.25 -7.76 3.13
N ARG A 19 2.01 -8.41 4.01
CA ARG A 19 2.34 -7.89 5.34
C ARG A 19 3.04 -6.53 5.27
N TRP A 20 3.90 -6.31 4.27
CA TRP A 20 4.58 -5.03 4.08
C TRP A 20 3.59 -3.95 3.63
N VAL A 21 2.70 -4.25 2.69
CA VAL A 21 1.63 -3.33 2.27
C VAL A 21 0.71 -2.97 3.44
N GLN A 22 0.24 -3.96 4.19
CA GLN A 22 -0.59 -3.73 5.38
C GLN A 22 0.11 -2.84 6.43
N ARG A 23 1.43 -3.01 6.60
CA ARG A 23 2.22 -2.14 7.47
C ARG A 23 2.26 -0.70 6.94
N LEU A 24 2.47 -0.50 5.64
CA LEU A 24 2.43 0.83 5.03
C LEU A 24 1.07 1.51 5.22
N CYS A 25 -0.03 0.76 5.04
CA CYS A 25 -1.37 1.28 5.28
C CYS A 25 -1.58 1.67 6.75
N LYS A 26 -1.15 0.82 7.70
CA LYS A 26 -1.21 1.14 9.14
C LYS A 26 -0.35 2.33 9.55
N GLU A 27 0.78 2.53 8.88
CA GLU A 27 1.69 3.67 9.09
C GLU A 27 1.22 4.94 8.35
N ASN A 28 0.02 4.94 7.72
CA ASN A 28 -0.50 6.05 6.90
C ASN A 28 0.48 6.51 5.80
N ARG A 29 1.22 5.56 5.21
CA ARG A 29 2.25 5.83 4.19
C ARG A 29 1.75 5.75 2.76
N ILE A 30 0.50 5.33 2.57
CA ILE A 30 -0.17 5.24 1.28
C ILE A 30 -1.34 6.22 1.35
N GLU A 31 -1.26 7.31 0.60
CA GLU A 31 -2.29 8.34 0.59
C GLU A 31 -3.59 7.78 -0.01
N GLY A 32 -4.72 8.12 0.62
CA GLY A 32 -6.04 7.61 0.22
C GLY A 32 -6.30 6.14 0.54
N ALA A 33 -5.39 5.46 1.25
CA ALA A 33 -5.65 4.11 1.73
C ALA A 33 -6.71 4.11 2.84
N MET A 34 -7.71 3.23 2.73
CA MET A 34 -8.82 3.11 3.68
C MET A 34 -8.94 1.67 4.17
N ASN A 35 -9.31 1.50 5.44
CA ASN A 35 -9.67 0.20 5.99
C ASN A 35 -11.19 0.11 6.10
N ILE A 36 -11.81 -0.77 5.30
CA ILE A 36 -13.25 -1.01 5.31
C ILE A 36 -13.48 -2.50 5.55
N ASN A 37 -14.23 -2.86 6.60
CA ASN A 37 -14.57 -4.24 6.91
C ASN A 37 -13.37 -5.20 6.94
N ARG A 38 -12.23 -4.76 7.51
CA ARG A 38 -10.96 -5.50 7.59
C ARG A 38 -10.20 -5.64 6.27
N VAL A 39 -10.66 -5.01 5.20
CA VAL A 39 -9.98 -4.96 3.90
C VAL A 39 -9.36 -3.59 3.71
N TRP A 40 -8.13 -3.56 3.22
CA TRP A 40 -7.46 -2.32 2.81
C TRP A 40 -7.79 -2.02 1.36
N LEU A 41 -8.40 -0.86 1.12
CA LEU A 41 -8.58 -0.27 -0.19
C LEU A 41 -7.47 0.76 -0.42
N ILE A 42 -6.74 0.59 -1.52
CA ILE A 42 -5.61 1.43 -1.90
C ILE A 42 -5.93 2.02 -3.27
N PRO A 43 -5.82 3.34 -3.48
CA PRO A 43 -6.04 3.92 -4.80
C PRO A 43 -5.11 3.29 -5.84
N ILE A 44 -5.60 2.95 -7.04
CA ILE A 44 -4.75 2.35 -8.09
C ILE A 44 -3.61 3.28 -8.51
N ILE A 45 -3.84 4.59 -8.42
CA ILE A 45 -2.87 5.66 -8.68
C ILE A 45 -1.80 5.78 -7.60
N ALA A 46 -1.95 5.09 -6.45
CA ALA A 46 -0.97 5.14 -5.38
C ALA A 46 0.35 4.50 -5.83
N GLU A 47 1.43 5.25 -5.69
CA GLU A 47 2.78 4.76 -5.97
C GLU A 47 3.37 4.02 -4.76
N LYS A 48 4.29 3.11 -5.04
CA LYS A 48 5.01 2.36 -4.01
C LYS A 48 5.82 3.33 -3.13
N PRO A 49 5.56 3.41 -1.81
CA PRO A 49 6.31 4.30 -0.93
C PRO A 49 7.79 3.90 -0.86
N ILE A 50 8.67 4.90 -0.79
CA ILE A 50 10.13 4.70 -0.66
C ILE A 50 10.45 3.82 0.56
N ASP A 51 11.24 2.76 0.41
CA ASP A 51 11.64 1.95 1.58
C ASP A 51 12.64 2.74 2.44
N ARG A 52 12.18 3.18 3.61
CA ARG A 52 12.99 3.92 4.60
C ARG A 52 14.11 3.07 5.23
N ARG A 53 14.15 1.76 4.99
CA ARG A 53 15.24 0.89 5.45
C ARG A 53 16.52 1.05 4.63
N LYS A 54 16.43 1.55 3.41
CA LYS A 54 17.63 1.85 2.62
C LYS A 54 18.17 3.21 3.07
N LYS A 55 19.33 3.21 3.74
CA LYS A 55 20.18 4.41 3.81
C LYS A 55 20.49 4.80 2.36
N LYS A 56 20.15 6.02 1.95
CA LYS A 56 20.78 6.62 0.77
C LYS A 56 22.27 6.75 1.14
N PHE A 57 23.12 5.95 0.50
CA PHE A 57 24.54 6.21 0.45
C PHE A 57 24.79 7.32 -0.58
#